data_AF-K2EK50-F1
#
_entry.id   AF-K2EK50-F1
#
_cell.length_a   1.000
_cell.length_b   1.000
_cell.length_c   1.000
_cell.angle_alpha   90.00
_cell.angle_beta   90.00
_cell.angle_gamma   90.00
#
_symmetry.space_group_name_H-M   'P 1'
#
loop_
_entity.id
_entity.type
_entity.pdbx_description
1 polymer ?
#
loop_
_entity_poly.entity_id
_entity_poly.type
_entity_poly.pdbx_seq_one_letter_code
_entity_poly.pdbx_strand_id
1 'polypeptide(L)'
;MADQATATIGTAIICPLGKKADESGTCSIDDEAADGKSVVVETGAVSKESKIFTSFENNPKTSSWIEKRKDADGNYEGFAIYLGGPIEEDTVKVNWWIVEEK
;
A
#
# COMPACT_ATOMS: atom_id res chain seq x y z
N MET A 1 4.51 -16.24 -9.08
CA MET A 1 3.64 -15.04 -9.11
C MET A 1 2.23 -15.49 -8.81
N ALA A 2 1.77 -15.27 -7.59
CA ALA A 2 0.39 -15.57 -7.20
C ALA A 2 -0.54 -14.54 -7.84
N ASP A 3 -1.76 -14.99 -8.11
CA ASP A 3 -2.91 -14.32 -8.73
C ASP A 3 -3.30 -13.01 -8.02
N GLN A 4 -2.52 -11.95 -8.21
CA GLN A 4 -2.79 -10.59 -7.71
C GLN A 4 -3.91 -9.88 -8.50
N ALA A 5 -4.40 -10.48 -9.60
CA ALA A 5 -5.32 -9.83 -10.50
C ALA A 5 -6.66 -9.46 -9.83
N THR A 6 -7.06 -10.13 -8.74
CA THR A 6 -8.33 -9.87 -8.06
C THR A 6 -8.26 -10.00 -6.54
N ALA A 7 -7.08 -9.82 -5.93
CA ALA A 7 -6.94 -9.96 -4.48
C ALA A 7 -7.77 -8.90 -3.74
N THR A 8 -8.66 -9.33 -2.84
CA THR A 8 -9.53 -8.47 -2.03
C THR A 8 -9.04 -8.31 -0.59
N ILE A 9 -8.01 -9.03 -0.17
CA ILE A 9 -7.36 -8.90 1.14
C ILE A 9 -5.87 -9.17 1.00
N GLY A 10 -5.05 -8.47 1.77
CA GLY A 10 -3.62 -8.69 1.77
C GLY A 10 -2.89 -7.82 2.79
N THR A 11 -1.57 -7.82 2.65
CA THR A 11 -0.66 -7.02 3.48
C THR A 11 0.24 -6.20 2.56
N ALA A 12 0.51 -4.97 2.97
CA ALA A 12 1.47 -4.07 2.34
C ALA A 12 2.48 -3.58 3.39
N ILE A 13 3.64 -3.15 2.91
CA ILE A 13 4.76 -2.72 3.75
C ILE A 13 5.20 -1.34 3.28
N ILE A 14 5.20 -0.37 4.19
CA ILE A 14 5.82 0.94 3.99
C ILE A 14 7.18 0.89 4.68
N CYS A 15 8.23 0.93 3.89
CA CYS A 15 9.60 0.97 4.39
C CYS A 15 10.01 2.38 4.80
N PRO A 16 11.09 2.52 5.59
CA PRO A 16 11.69 3.82 5.86
C PRO A 16 12.15 4.54 4.59
N LEU A 17 12.31 5.86 4.69
CA LEU A 17 12.87 6.68 3.62
C LEU A 17 14.21 6.11 3.13
N GLY A 18 14.38 5.99 1.82
CA GLY A 18 15.60 5.43 1.23
C GLY A 18 15.72 3.91 1.32
N LYS A 19 14.70 3.20 1.84
CA LYS A 19 14.69 1.75 1.97
C LYS A 19 13.53 1.11 1.22
N LYS A 20 13.77 -0.08 0.67
CA LYS A 20 12.78 -0.93 0.00
C LYS A 20 12.79 -2.34 0.59
N ALA A 21 11.62 -2.97 0.54
CA ALA A 21 11.45 -4.35 0.95
C ALA A 21 12.12 -5.33 -0.04
N ASP A 22 12.84 -6.31 0.48
CA ASP A 22 13.31 -7.47 -0.27
C ASP A 22 12.19 -8.50 -0.53
N GLU A 23 12.51 -9.61 -1.19
CA GLU A 23 11.56 -10.68 -1.50
C GLU A 23 10.92 -11.32 -0.25
N SER A 24 11.54 -11.15 0.93
CA SER A 24 11.02 -11.62 2.21
C SER A 24 10.16 -10.57 2.93
N GLY A 25 10.01 -9.36 2.36
CA GLY A 25 9.29 -8.26 2.99
C GLY A 25 10.09 -7.50 4.04
N THR A 26 11.41 -7.64 4.06
CA THR A 26 12.28 -6.90 4.99
C THR A 26 12.83 -5.65 4.31
N CYS A 27 12.72 -4.48 4.94
CA CYS A 27 13.19 -3.20 4.39
C CYS A 27 14.72 -3.06 4.48
N SER A 28 15.43 -3.86 3.69
CA SER A 28 16.89 -4.03 3.72
C SER A 28 17.60 -3.43 2.51
N ILE A 29 16.88 -3.18 1.41
CA ILE A 29 17.46 -2.70 0.15
C ILE A 29 17.53 -1.17 0.16
N ASP A 30 18.69 -0.60 -0.14
CA ASP A 30 18.84 0.85 -0.37
C ASP A 30 18.20 1.25 -1.71
N ASP A 31 17.29 2.22 -1.65
CA ASP A 31 16.58 2.76 -2.81
C ASP A 31 16.27 4.24 -2.56
N GLU A 32 17.04 5.15 -3.18
CA GLU A 32 16.88 6.59 -3.02
C GLU A 32 15.52 7.12 -3.52
N ALA A 33 14.79 6.34 -4.32
CA ALA A 33 13.45 6.69 -4.77
C ALA A 33 12.36 6.33 -3.75
N ALA A 34 12.67 5.52 -2.73
CA ALA A 34 11.71 5.15 -1.70
C ALA A 34 11.39 6.36 -0.81
N ASP A 35 10.15 6.83 -0.85
CA ASP A 35 9.71 8.07 -0.22
C ASP A 35 9.42 7.95 1.29
N GLY A 36 9.47 6.73 1.82
CA GLY A 36 9.22 6.43 3.23
C GLY A 36 7.78 6.62 3.70
N LYS A 37 6.84 7.00 2.82
CA LYS A 37 5.50 7.46 3.21
C LYS A 37 4.37 6.89 2.36
N SER A 38 4.67 6.15 1.29
CA SER A 38 3.64 5.56 0.45
C SER A 38 3.95 4.12 0.08
N VAL A 39 2.89 3.35 -0.18
CA VAL A 39 2.96 2.04 -0.81
C VAL A 39 1.80 1.88 -1.78
N VAL A 40 2.09 1.27 -2.93
CA VAL A 40 1.11 0.97 -3.97
C VAL A 40 0.73 -0.51 -3.86
N VAL A 41 -0.56 -0.77 -3.85
CA VAL A 41 -1.14 -2.11 -3.91
C VAL A 41 -1.81 -2.25 -5.27
N GLU A 42 -1.22 -3.08 -6.13
CA GLU A 42 -1.76 -3.41 -7.45
C GLU A 42 -2.77 -4.56 -7.32
N THR A 43 -4.02 -4.33 -7.72
CA THR A 43 -5.08 -5.35 -7.71
C THR A 43 -6.23 -4.90 -8.61
N GLY A 44 -6.78 -5.83 -9.40
CA GLY A 44 -7.96 -5.57 -10.23
C GLY A 44 -9.29 -5.67 -9.47
N ALA A 45 -9.26 -5.87 -8.15
CA ALA A 45 -10.47 -5.89 -7.32
C ALA A 45 -11.02 -4.49 -6.98
N VAL A 46 -10.29 -3.41 -7.32
CA VAL A 46 -10.76 -2.04 -7.07
C VAL A 46 -11.72 -1.61 -8.16
N SER A 47 -12.89 -1.14 -7.75
CA SER A 47 -13.90 -0.51 -8.59
C SER A 47 -14.23 0.89 -8.07
N LYS A 48 -15.10 1.63 -8.77
CA LYS A 48 -15.60 2.93 -8.31
C LYS A 48 -16.32 2.82 -6.98
N GLU A 49 -17.04 1.73 -6.76
CA GLU A 49 -17.93 1.51 -5.60
C GLU A 49 -17.23 0.78 -4.46
N SER A 50 -16.04 0.22 -4.69
CA SER A 50 -15.24 -0.41 -3.64
C SER A 50 -14.94 0.51 -2.47
N LYS A 51 -15.02 -0.02 -1.26
CA LYS A 51 -14.50 0.58 -0.04
C LYS A 51 -13.23 -0.14 0.35
N ILE A 52 -12.17 0.62 0.60
CA ILE A 52 -10.86 0.08 0.99
C ILE A 52 -10.67 0.38 2.46
N PHE A 53 -10.37 -0.65 3.23
CA PHE A 53 -10.07 -0.55 4.64
C PHE A 53 -8.62 -0.94 4.86
N THR A 54 -7.97 -0.25 5.80
CA THR A 54 -6.62 -0.52 6.23
C THR A 54 -6.56 -0.67 7.74
N SER A 55 -5.67 -1.55 8.20
CA SER A 55 -5.36 -1.76 9.60
C SER A 55 -3.85 -1.81 9.75
N PHE A 56 -3.31 -0.85 10.48
CA PHE A 56 -1.89 -0.75 10.76
C PHE A 56 -1.52 -1.65 11.94
N GLU A 57 -0.53 -2.52 11.77
CA GLU A 57 -0.05 -3.39 12.86
C GLU A 57 0.80 -2.63 13.89
N ASN A 58 1.42 -1.53 13.46
CA ASN A 58 2.19 -0.63 14.30
C ASN A 58 1.82 0.83 14.01
N ASN A 59 1.94 1.69 15.03
CA ASN A 59 1.57 3.10 14.92
C ASN A 59 2.56 3.86 14.03
N PRO A 60 2.15 4.40 12.88
CA PRO A 60 3.02 5.18 12.00
C PRO A 60 3.37 6.57 12.57
N LYS A 61 2.76 6.96 13.71
CA LYS A 61 2.92 8.27 14.38
C LYS A 61 2.58 9.47 13.48
N THR A 62 1.76 9.27 12.47
CA THR A 62 1.31 10.29 11.53
C THR A 62 -0.10 9.96 11.01
N SER A 63 -0.72 10.90 10.31
CA SER A 63 -2.00 10.68 9.63
C SER A 63 -1.83 9.73 8.45
N SER A 64 -2.92 9.06 8.05
CA SER A 64 -2.92 8.17 6.89
C SER A 64 -4.19 8.35 6.06
N TRP A 65 -4.09 8.15 4.74
CA TRP A 65 -5.23 8.12 3.83
C TRP A 65 -4.98 7.15 2.67
N ILE A 66 -6.03 6.91 1.89
CA ILE A 66 -6.00 5.98 0.76
C ILE A 66 -6.50 6.72 -0.47
N GLU A 67 -5.84 6.50 -1.61
CA GLU A 67 -6.34 6.94 -2.91
C GLU A 67 -6.45 5.76 -3.87
N LYS A 68 -7.61 5.63 -4.52
CA LYS A 68 -7.76 4.66 -5.61
C LYS A 68 -6.94 5.14 -6.80
N ARG A 69 -6.22 4.23 -7.43
CA ARG A 69 -5.38 4.52 -8.57
C ARG A 69 -6.03 4.05 -9.86
N LYS A 70 -5.76 4.79 -10.93
CA LYS A 70 -6.20 4.48 -12.28
C LYS A 70 -5.01 4.50 -13.23
N ASP A 71 -5.06 3.61 -14.20
CA ASP A 71 -4.14 3.62 -15.34
C ASP A 71 -4.42 4.81 -16.28
N ALA A 72 -3.63 4.91 -17.36
CA ALA A 72 -3.78 5.95 -18.37
C ALA A 72 -5.12 5.88 -19.14
N ASP A 73 -5.74 4.70 -19.19
CA ASP A 73 -7.01 4.44 -19.85
C ASP A 73 -8.22 4.70 -18.91
N GLY A 74 -7.95 5.04 -17.64
CA GLY A 74 -8.96 5.36 -16.63
C GLY A 74 -9.55 4.14 -15.91
N ASN A 75 -9.01 2.95 -16.13
CA ASN A 75 -9.37 1.73 -15.41
C ASN A 75 -8.69 1.72 -14.05
N TYR A 76 -9.34 1.14 -13.05
CA TYR A 76 -8.74 1.00 -11.73
C TYR A 76 -7.63 -0.07 -11.76
N GLU A 77 -6.43 0.31 -11.29
CA GLU A 77 -5.25 -0.58 -11.21
C GLU A 77 -4.91 -1.00 -9.77
N GLY A 78 -5.64 -0.45 -8.79
CA GLY A 78 -5.40 -0.69 -7.38
C GLY A 78 -5.57 0.58 -6.56
N PHE A 79 -4.73 0.72 -5.54
CA PHE A 79 -4.77 1.88 -4.64
C PHE A 79 -3.40 2.16 -4.02
N ALA A 80 -3.22 3.38 -3.52
CA ALA A 80 -2.07 3.77 -2.74
C ALA A 80 -2.49 4.06 -1.29
N ILE A 81 -1.66 3.62 -0.36
CA ILE A 81 -1.75 3.98 1.06
C ILE A 81 -0.69 5.04 1.31
N TYR A 82 -1.10 6.18 1.88
CA TYR A 82 -0.21 7.29 2.17
C TYR A 82 -0.16 7.58 3.66
N LEU A 83 0.99 8.09 4.08
CA LEU A 83 1.27 8.65 5.40
C LEU A 83 1.55 10.15 5.29
N GLY A 84 1.20 10.91 6.32
CA GLY A 84 1.40 12.35 6.37
C GLY A 84 2.88 12.77 6.45
N GLY A 85 3.76 11.85 6.81
CA GLY A 85 5.21 12.05 6.83
C GLY A 85 5.95 10.73 6.56
N PRO A 86 7.24 10.81 6.15
CA PRO A 86 8.07 9.63 5.98
C PRO A 86 8.32 8.95 7.31
N ILE A 87 8.51 7.63 7.25
CA ILE A 87 9.03 6.85 8.36
C ILE A 87 10.56 6.82 8.26
N GLU A 88 11.23 7.07 9.37
CA GLU A 88 12.70 7.25 9.41
C GLU A 88 13.42 5.95 9.80
N GLU A 89 12.82 5.10 10.64
CA GLU A 89 13.52 3.97 11.26
C GLU A 89 12.72 2.66 11.19
N ASP A 90 11.46 2.68 11.66
CA ASP A 90 10.66 1.47 11.76
C ASP A 90 9.88 1.17 10.46
N THR A 91 9.77 -0.09 10.09
CA THR A 91 8.87 -0.48 9.00
C THR A 91 7.41 -0.43 9.47
N VAL A 92 6.50 -0.01 8.61
CA VAL A 92 5.05 -0.03 8.90
C VAL A 92 4.38 -1.14 8.09
N LYS A 93 3.73 -2.08 8.78
CA LYS A 93 2.92 -3.13 8.16
C LYS A 93 1.45 -2.74 8.17
N VAL A 94 0.80 -2.90 7.03
CA VAL A 94 -0.59 -2.53 6.83
C VAL A 94 -1.34 -3.69 6.22
N ASN A 95 -2.30 -4.23 6.97
CA ASN A 95 -3.28 -5.16 6.41
C ASN A 95 -4.38 -4.34 5.70
N TRP A 96 -4.86 -4.85 4.58
CA TRP A 96 -5.87 -4.17 3.78
C TRP A 96 -6.91 -5.15 3.29
N TRP A 97 -8.14 -4.66 3.10
CA TRP A 97 -9.20 -5.41 2.43
C TRP A 97 -10.14 -4.49 1.68
N ILE A 98 -10.73 -5.04 0.63
CA ILE A 98 -11.65 -4.37 -0.29
C ILE A 98 -13.03 -4.99 -0.12
N VAL A 99 -14.03 -4.14 0.07
CA VAL A 99 -15.44 -4.53 0.14
C VAL A 99 -16.19 -3.79 -0.95
N GLU A 100 -16.99 -4.49 -1.74
CA GLU A 100 -17.93 -3.84 -2.65
C GLU A 100 -19.24 -3.52 -1.92
N GLU A 101 -19.71 -2.29 -2.09
CA GLU A 101 -21.05 -1.92 -1.68
C GLU A 101 -22.04 -2.55 -2.69
N LYS A 102 -23.01 -3.31 -2.17
CA LYS A 102 -24.07 -3.93 -2.96
C LYS A 102 -25.30 -3.03 -3.06
#